data_AF-A0A833V8H9-F1
#
_entry.id   AF-A0A833V8H9-F1
#
_cell.length_a   1.000
_cell.length_b   1.000
_cell.length_c   1.000
_cell.angle_alpha   90.00
_cell.angle_beta   90.00
_cell.angle_gamma   90.00
#
_symmetry.space_group_name_H-M   'P 1'
#
loop_
_entity.id
_entity.type
_entity.pdbx_description
1 polymer ?
#
loop_
_entity_poly.entity_id
_entity_poly.type
_entity_poly.pdbx_seq_one_letter_code
_entity_poly.pdbx_strand_id
1 'polypeptide(L)' 'MARMTVIQLTISGKRVGILRLGRIGRAIGKRAAAFNCPISYYYRSEKPYPNYTYYPTPVDLASNLMY' A
#
# COMPACT_ATOMS: atom_id res chain seq x y z
N MET A 1 -15.14 -28.45 -22.69
CA MET A 1 -15.20 -28.04 -21.27
C MET A 1 -14.34 -26.81 -21.08
N ALA A 2 -14.93 -25.63 -20.81
CA ALA A 2 -14.18 -24.44 -20.43
C ALA A 2 -13.78 -24.55 -18.95
N ARG A 3 -12.50 -24.32 -18.62
CA ARG A 3 -12.08 -24.19 -17.23
C ARG A 3 -12.56 -22.84 -16.69
N MET A 4 -13.63 -22.86 -15.90
CA MET A 4 -14.03 -21.72 -15.08
C MET A 4 -12.93 -21.48 -14.05
N THR A 5 -12.09 -20.48 -14.26
CA THR A 5 -11.05 -20.11 -13.30
C THR A 5 -11.67 -19.14 -12.30
N VAL A 6 -11.73 -19.52 -11.03
CA VAL A 6 -12.11 -18.60 -9.96
C VAL A 6 -11.04 -17.53 -9.88
N ILE A 7 -11.40 -16.26 -10.11
CA ILE A 7 -10.53 -15.11 -9.87
C ILE A 7 -10.39 -14.91 -8.36
N GLN A 8 -9.36 -15.50 -7.76
CA GLN A 8 -9.03 -15.25 -6.36
C GLN A 8 -8.21 -13.97 -6.27
N LEU A 9 -8.80 -12.89 -5.73
CA LEU A 9 -8.09 -11.64 -5.49
C LEU A 9 -7.08 -11.85 -4.35
N THR A 10 -5.79 -11.97 -4.68
CA THR A 10 -4.73 -12.07 -3.68
C THR A 10 -4.25 -10.69 -3.23
N ILE A 11 -4.17 -10.50 -1.92
CA ILE A 11 -3.64 -9.27 -1.31
C ILE A 11 -2.14 -9.40 -1.00
N SER A 12 -1.65 -10.62 -0.78
CA SER A 12 -0.28 -10.84 -0.31
C SER A 12 0.73 -10.40 -1.37
N GLY A 13 1.75 -9.65 -0.95
CA GLY A 13 2.78 -9.11 -1.83
C GLY A 13 2.35 -7.93 -2.71
N LYS A 14 1.07 -7.52 -2.70
CA LYS A 14 0.62 -6.32 -3.43
C LYS A 14 1.12 -5.04 -2.74
N ARG A 15 1.38 -4.00 -3.54
CA ARG A 15 1.79 -2.67 -3.04
C ARG A 15 0.57 -1.95 -2.44
N VAL A 16 0.73 -1.38 -1.26
CA VAL A 16 -0.35 -0.68 -0.55
C VAL A 16 0.00 0.80 -0.38
N GLY A 17 -0.85 1.68 -0.90
CA GLY A 17 -0.74 3.12 -0.73
C GLY A 17 -1.65 3.64 0.37
N ILE A 18 -1.12 4.47 1.27
CA ILE A 18 -1.87 5.09 2.37
C ILE A 18 -1.82 6.61 2.25
N LEU A 19 -2.99 7.22 2.04
CA LEU A 19 -3.15 8.67 2.13
C LEU A 19 -3.26 9.08 3.60
N ARG A 20 -2.39 10.01 4.02
CA ARG A 20 -2.34 10.56 5.40
C ARG A 20 -2.03 9.48 6.46
N LEU A 21 -0.74 9.22 6.66
CA LEU A 21 -0.22 8.25 7.63
C LEU A 21 -0.31 8.71 9.11
N GLY A 22 -1.54 8.90 9.62
CA GLY A 22 -1.84 9.16 11.04
C GLY A 22 -1.95 7.88 11.87
N ARG A 23 -2.61 7.93 13.04
CA ARG A 23 -2.81 6.76 13.93
C ARG A 23 -3.47 5.58 13.19
N ILE A 24 -4.54 5.86 12.43
CA ILE A 24 -5.28 4.86 11.67
C ILE A 24 -4.45 4.32 10.51
N GLY A 25 -3.85 5.21 9.71
CA GLY A 25 -3.01 4.81 8.57
C GLY A 25 -1.86 3.89 9.00
N ARG A 26 -1.20 4.19 10.13
CA ARG A 26 -0.16 3.32 10.69
C ARG A 26 -0.69 1.95 11.10
N ALA A 27 -1.86 1.89 11.72
CA ALA A 27 -2.47 0.61 12.09
C ALA A 27 -2.80 -0.24 10.86
N ILE A 28 -3.25 0.38 9.77
CA ILE A 28 -3.49 -0.27 8.49
C ILE A 28 -2.18 -0.78 7.88
N GLY A 29 -1.15 0.08 7.80
CA GLY A 29 0.17 -0.29 7.27
C GLY A 29 0.80 -1.46 8.01
N LYS A 30 0.67 -1.51 9.35
CA LYS A 30 1.15 -2.65 10.16
C LYS A 30 0.46 -3.97 9.78
N ARG A 31 -0.86 -3.95 9.54
CA ARG A 31 -1.61 -5.15 9.13
C ARG A 31 -1.26 -5.58 7.72
N ALA A 32 -1.13 -4.63 6.79
CA ALA A 32 -0.73 -4.91 5.41
C ALA A 32 0.69 -5.49 5.33
N ALA A 33 1.63 -4.98 6.12
CA ALA A 33 2.99 -5.50 6.19
C ALA A 33 3.05 -6.98 6.61
N ALA A 34 2.11 -7.46 7.44
CA ALA A 34 2.01 -8.88 7.81
C ALA A 34 1.68 -9.79 6.61
N PHE A 35 1.16 -9.24 5.50
CA PHE A 35 0.93 -9.93 4.24
C PHE A 35 2.09 -9.75 3.24
N ASN A 36 3.27 -9.31 3.71
CA ASN A 36 4.42 -8.95 2.87
C ASN A 36 4.10 -7.84 1.84
N CYS A 37 3.11 -6.99 2.11
CA CYS A 37 2.78 -5.86 1.24
C CYS A 37 3.81 -4.73 1.43
N PRO A 38 4.50 -4.28 0.37
CA PRO A 38 5.28 -3.05 0.42
C PRO A 38 4.36 -1.85 0.69
N ILE A 39 4.72 -1.01 1.67
CA ILE A 39 3.88 0.13 2.07
C ILE A 39 4.44 1.43 1.52
N SER A 40 3.60 2.20 0.85
CA SER A 40 3.86 3.54 0.35
C SER A 40 2.87 4.52 0.98
N TYR A 41 3.25 5.78 1.20
CA TYR A 41 2.37 6.75 1.82
C TYR A 41 2.58 8.18 1.31
N TYR A 42 1.52 8.98 1.44
CA TYR A 42 1.56 10.43 1.26
C TYR A 42 1.23 11.16 2.57
N TYR A 43 1.93 12.27 2.81
CA TYR A 43 1.65 13.23 3.88
C TYR A 43 2.13 14.63 3.46
N ARG A 44 1.59 15.67 4.09
CA ARG A 44 1.97 17.08 3.80
C ARG A 44 3.45 17.38 4.04
N SER A 45 4.09 16.60 4.89
CA SER A 45 5.52 16.68 5.21
C SER A 45 6.00 15.26 5.47
N GLU A 46 7.18 14.92 5.00
CA GLU A 46 7.75 13.59 5.24
C GLU A 46 7.86 13.31 6.75
N LYS A 47 7.52 12.09 7.15
CA LYS A 47 7.71 11.60 8.50
C LYS A 47 8.53 10.32 8.42
N PRO A 48 9.64 10.21 9.16
CA PRO A 48 10.50 9.04 9.05
C PRO A 48 9.75 7.81 9.56
N TYR A 49 9.42 6.91 8.63
CA TYR A 49 8.84 5.61 8.91
C TYR A 49 9.73 4.55 8.27
N PRO A 50 10.43 3.73 9.07
CA PRO A 50 11.31 2.71 8.52
C PRO A 50 10.48 1.71 7.70
N ASN A 51 11.01 1.35 6.54
CA ASN A 51 10.42 0.39 5.58
C ASN A 51 9.17 0.89 4.84
N TYR A 52 8.85 2.19 4.90
CA TYR A 52 7.73 2.80 4.18
C TYR A 52 8.28 3.79 3.16
N THR A 53 7.73 3.79 1.94
CA THR A 53 8.14 4.74 0.88
C THR A 53 7.28 6.00 0.93
N TYR A 54 7.89 7.17 1.10
CA TYR A 54 7.20 8.46 1.04
C TYR A 54 7.01 8.91 -0.41
N TYR A 55 5.84 9.52 -0.69
CA TYR A 55 5.58 10.26 -1.91
C TYR A 55 5.08 11.67 -1.58
N PRO A 56 5.55 12.70 -2.30
CA PRO A 56 5.22 14.10 -2.00
C PRO A 56 3.83 14.52 -2.49
N THR A 57 3.19 13.75 -3.37
CA THR A 57 1.81 14.00 -3.81
C THR A 57 0.98 12.70 -3.84
N PRO A 58 -0.37 12.80 -3.72
CA PRO A 58 -1.26 11.65 -3.91
C PRO A 58 -1.17 11.03 -5.30
N VAL A 59 -0.87 11.83 -6.33
CA VAL A 59 -0.73 11.36 -7.72
C VAL A 59 0.54 10.53 -7.85
N ASP A 60 1.67 11.02 -7.34
CA ASP A 60 2.93 10.26 -7.34
C ASP A 60 2.78 8.93 -6.59
N LEU A 61 2.07 8.95 -5.46
CA LEU A 61 1.73 7.73 -4.74
C LEU A 61 0.96 6.76 -5.65
N ALA A 62 -0.11 7.20 -6.29
CA ALA A 62 -0.96 6.36 -7.12
C ALA A 62 -0.22 5.78 -8.34
N SER A 63 0.60 6.60 -9.03
CA SER A 63 1.41 6.17 -10.17
C SER A 63 2.45 5.11 -9.83
N ASN A 64 2.83 5.01 -8.56
CA ASN A 64 3.79 4.03 -8.06
C ASN A 64 3.13 2.81 -7.40
N LEU A 65 1.80 2.70 -7.42
CA LEU A 65 1.11 1.47 -7.06
C LEU A 65 0.85 0.69 -8.36
N MET A 66 1.14 -0.62 -8.35
CA MET A 66 0.99 -1.47 -9.52
C MET A 66 -0.50 -1.66 -9.92
N TYR A 67 -0.74 -1.78 -11.23
CA TYR A 67 -1.94 -2.39 -11.82
C TYR A 67 -1.97 -3.90 -11.52
#